data_AF-A0A135SBT9-F1
#
_entry.id   AF-A0A135SBT9-F1
#
_cell.length_a   1.000
_cell.length_b   1.000
_cell.length_c   1.000
_cell.angle_alpha   90.00
_cell.angle_beta   90.00
_cell.angle_gamma   90.00
#
_symmetry.space_group_name_H-M   'P 1'
#
loop_
_entity.id
_entity.type
_entity.pdbx_description
1 polymer ?
#
loop_
_entity_poly.entity_id
_entity_poly.type
_entity_poly.pdbx_seq_one_letter_code
_entity_poly.pdbx_strand_id
1 'polypeptide(L)'
;MSSNTDIPNRQKERSNDTAKEEETPASPVYNDTPDSEEKRRQDLKDQSLKTGDVSRERRLRQEEKEEDTRLTKSEARGNSPVYKSVPDSPGTKADFDEDMIVRSGENSQSRRSGKNKEAEETPSHPNELESSDMALVNSKIAMFRTANITQRKHLKYKNKTILPLFETRRLASHQHAAGSRFIDMALELFIPSCVRSPPGHLHLPDIERPLRIRIEGPRKSIEKLLPSIVWDTRVFDGKFPQEAGPSLATLTFRHIYGESVRSDVPGDLVLTTCVFLNSDFDYYGVTFDHLVPVDDADPEVLQLNIIEVESDHGKNANEYMRFPVDALEYAGKKVLTVPRCCQKRKGTTDRARVNNEVLYRDGHPNPWMQSK
;
A
#
# COMPACT_ATOMS: atom_id res chain seq x y z
N MET A 1 -46.50 66.31 -15.40
CA MET A 1 -46.16 65.48 -14.23
C MET A 1 -45.27 64.36 -14.75
N SER A 2 -43.97 64.62 -14.83
CA SER A 2 -42.95 64.17 -13.84
C SER A 2 -42.62 62.69 -14.07
N SER A 3 -41.39 62.23 -14.28
CA SER A 3 -40.06 62.87 -14.20
C SER A 3 -39.03 61.86 -14.71
N ASN A 4 -38.10 62.31 -15.56
CA ASN A 4 -36.83 61.66 -15.87
C ASN A 4 -35.93 61.66 -14.62
N THR A 5 -35.15 60.60 -14.42
CA THR A 5 -34.01 60.61 -13.50
C THR A 5 -32.75 60.16 -14.23
N ASP A 6 -31.90 61.16 -14.47
CA ASP A 6 -30.52 61.03 -14.91
C ASP A 6 -29.63 60.46 -13.79
N ILE A 7 -28.71 59.55 -14.15
CA ILE A 7 -27.66 59.03 -13.29
C ILE A 7 -26.32 59.63 -13.74
N PRO A 8 -25.56 60.33 -12.87
CA PRO A 8 -24.30 60.91 -13.27
C PRO A 8 -23.13 59.92 -13.20
N ASN A 9 -22.34 60.01 -14.27
CA ASN A 9 -21.09 59.34 -14.56
C ASN A 9 -20.00 59.77 -13.56
N ARG A 10 -19.39 58.81 -12.84
CA ARG A 10 -18.29 59.07 -11.90
C ARG A 10 -17.00 58.47 -12.47
N GLN A 11 -16.25 59.32 -13.18
CA GLN A 11 -14.87 59.04 -13.54
C GLN A 11 -14.03 58.82 -12.28
N LYS A 12 -13.26 57.74 -12.25
CA LYS A 12 -12.25 57.46 -11.23
C LYS A 12 -10.96 57.15 -11.96
N GLU A 13 -10.13 58.17 -12.08
CA GLU A 13 -8.72 58.05 -12.45
C GLU A 13 -8.01 57.16 -11.42
N ARG A 14 -7.34 56.11 -11.90
CA ARG A 14 -6.32 55.39 -11.14
C ARG A 14 -5.02 55.43 -11.92
N SER A 15 -4.02 55.93 -11.22
CA SER A 15 -2.62 56.05 -11.56
C SER A 15 -1.99 54.69 -11.90
N ASN A 16 -1.20 54.69 -12.97
CA ASN A 16 -0.28 53.62 -13.33
C ASN A 16 0.98 53.73 -12.47
N ASP A 17 1.15 52.83 -11.50
CA ASP A 17 2.44 52.60 -10.85
C ASP A 17 3.19 51.49 -11.59
N THR A 18 4.38 51.85 -12.04
CA THR A 18 5.28 51.03 -12.85
C THR A 18 6.07 50.11 -11.92
N ALA A 19 5.77 48.82 -11.95
CA ALA A 19 6.59 47.80 -11.27
C ALA A 19 7.83 47.49 -12.11
N LYS A 20 9.01 47.64 -11.49
CA LYS A 20 10.29 47.20 -12.02
C LYS A 20 10.32 45.67 -12.06
N GLU A 21 10.53 45.12 -13.25
CA GLU A 21 10.90 43.71 -13.44
C GLU A 21 12.32 43.49 -12.92
N GLU A 22 12.46 42.58 -11.95
CA GLU A 22 13.74 42.09 -11.45
C GLU A 22 14.10 40.85 -12.26
N GLU A 23 15.06 41.00 -13.19
CA GLU A 23 15.56 39.90 -14.03
C GLU A 23 16.15 38.79 -13.17
N THR A 24 15.50 37.63 -13.20
CA THR A 24 16.01 36.40 -12.61
C THR A 24 17.07 35.81 -13.56
N PRO A 25 18.30 35.53 -13.13
CA PRO A 25 19.32 34.99 -14.03
C PRO A 25 18.91 33.59 -14.50
N ALA A 26 18.89 33.41 -15.82
CA ALA A 26 18.56 32.15 -16.47
C ALA A 26 19.46 31.01 -15.96
N SER A 27 18.83 29.89 -15.57
CA SER A 27 19.55 28.68 -15.21
C SER A 27 20.24 28.10 -16.46
N PRO A 28 21.51 27.67 -16.38
CA PRO A 28 22.21 27.09 -17.52
C PRO A 28 21.52 25.80 -17.96
N VAL A 29 21.13 25.76 -19.23
CA VAL A 29 20.61 24.56 -19.90
C VAL A 29 21.79 23.66 -20.22
N TYR A 30 21.88 22.51 -19.56
CA TYR A 30 22.82 21.45 -19.91
C TYR A 30 22.09 20.40 -20.74
N ASN A 31 22.63 20.07 -21.92
CA ASN A 31 22.19 18.93 -22.70
C ASN A 31 22.80 17.66 -22.09
N ASP A 32 21.97 16.63 -21.87
CA ASP A 32 22.35 15.36 -21.24
C ASP A 32 23.29 14.54 -22.15
N THR A 33 24.57 14.92 -22.18
CA THR A 33 25.65 14.06 -22.66
C THR A 33 26.43 13.50 -21.47
N PRO A 34 27.02 12.29 -21.57
CA PRO A 34 27.83 11.72 -20.48
C PRO A 34 28.92 12.69 -19.97
N ASP A 35 29.53 13.47 -20.86
CA ASP A 35 30.54 14.48 -20.52
C ASP A 35 29.97 15.67 -19.72
N SER A 36 28.67 15.94 -19.84
CA SER A 36 28.00 17.02 -19.11
C SER A 36 27.83 16.69 -17.62
N GLU A 37 27.71 15.41 -17.27
CA GLU A 37 27.52 14.98 -15.89
C GLU A 37 28.84 14.97 -15.11
N GLU A 38 29.94 14.56 -15.75
CA GLU A 38 31.31 14.68 -15.23
C GLU A 38 31.64 16.15 -14.93
N LYS A 39 31.36 17.05 -15.89
CA LYS A 39 31.57 18.49 -15.73
C LYS A 39 30.71 19.08 -14.59
N ARG A 40 29.45 18.66 -14.49
CA ARG A 40 28.56 19.07 -13.39
C ARG A 40 29.07 18.59 -12.03
N ARG A 41 29.61 17.36 -11.94
CA ARG A 41 30.23 16.85 -10.71
C ARG A 41 31.46 17.69 -10.32
N GLN A 42 32.29 18.08 -11.29
CA GLN A 42 33.45 18.92 -11.06
C GLN A 42 33.07 20.35 -10.61
N ASP A 43 32.11 20.99 -11.27
CA ASP A 43 31.63 22.33 -10.91
C ASP A 43 31.04 22.36 -9.48
N LEU A 44 30.37 21.28 -9.07
CA LEU A 44 29.85 21.12 -7.71
C LEU A 44 30.96 20.92 -6.65
N LYS A 45 32.03 20.19 -6.99
CA LYS A 45 33.22 20.05 -6.14
C LYS A 45 33.89 21.43 -5.94
N ASP A 46 34.08 22.18 -7.02
CA ASP A 46 34.71 23.51 -7.00
C ASP A 46 33.85 24.54 -6.25
N GLN A 47 32.52 24.48 -6.40
CA GLN A 47 31.61 25.34 -5.63
C GLN A 47 31.65 25.01 -4.13
N SER A 48 31.75 23.73 -3.76
CA SER A 48 31.86 23.30 -2.35
C SER A 48 33.17 23.75 -1.69
N LEU A 49 34.28 23.74 -2.44
CA LEU A 49 35.57 24.23 -1.96
C LEU A 49 35.55 25.75 -1.72
N LYS A 50 34.84 26.51 -2.56
CA LYS A 50 34.68 27.96 -2.40
C LYS A 50 33.81 28.33 -1.20
N THR A 51 32.80 27.52 -0.86
CA THR A 51 31.88 27.83 0.25
C THR A 51 32.35 27.33 1.62
N GLY A 52 33.47 26.58 1.69
CA GLY A 52 33.99 26.02 2.93
C GLY A 52 33.05 25.00 3.60
N ASP A 53 32.11 24.42 2.84
CA ASP A 53 31.12 23.48 3.36
C ASP A 53 31.70 22.06 3.42
N VAL A 54 32.43 21.80 4.51
CA VAL A 54 33.08 20.52 4.81
C VAL A 54 32.07 19.36 4.88
N SER A 55 30.79 19.62 5.16
CA SER A 55 29.76 18.59 5.23
C SER A 55 29.36 18.09 3.84
N ARG A 56 29.31 18.99 2.85
CA ARG A 56 29.00 18.66 1.46
C ARG A 56 30.12 17.86 0.81
N GLU A 57 31.38 18.23 1.07
CA GLU A 57 32.54 17.51 0.55
C GLU A 57 32.63 16.06 1.09
N ARG A 58 32.34 15.85 2.38
CA ARG A 58 32.30 14.49 2.96
C ARG A 58 31.23 13.62 2.30
N ARG A 59 30.08 14.19 1.92
CA ARG A 59 28.99 13.47 1.25
C ARG A 59 29.40 13.04 -0.17
N LEU A 60 30.01 13.95 -0.94
CA LEU A 60 30.51 13.63 -2.28
C LEU A 60 31.57 12.53 -2.26
N ARG A 61 32.51 12.56 -1.30
CA ARG A 61 33.52 11.49 -1.15
C ARG A 61 32.92 10.14 -0.73
N GLN A 62 31.79 10.15 -0.04
CA GLN A 62 31.11 8.91 0.34
C GLN A 62 30.34 8.32 -0.85
N GLU A 63 29.68 9.15 -1.65
CA GLU A 63 29.00 8.74 -2.89
C GLU A 63 29.99 8.13 -3.90
N GLU A 64 31.17 8.73 -4.06
CA GLU A 64 32.24 8.23 -4.94
C GLU A 64 32.74 6.84 -4.50
N LYS A 65 32.93 6.62 -3.19
CA LYS A 65 33.29 5.30 -2.64
C LYS A 65 32.19 4.25 -2.82
N GLU A 66 30.92 4.65 -2.72
CA GLU A 66 29.78 3.75 -2.92
C GLU A 66 29.63 3.34 -4.40
N GLU A 67 29.95 4.25 -5.33
CA GLU A 67 29.98 4.00 -6.78
C GLU A 67 31.11 3.02 -7.16
N ASP A 68 32.33 3.23 -6.66
CA ASP A 68 33.46 2.30 -6.85
C ASP A 68 33.16 0.90 -6.30
N THR A 69 32.47 0.82 -5.15
CA THR A 69 32.06 -0.45 -4.55
C THR A 69 30.98 -1.17 -5.39
N ARG A 70 30.15 -0.42 -6.12
CA ARG A 70 29.14 -0.99 -7.03
C ARG A 70 29.77 -1.53 -8.30
N LEU A 71 30.72 -0.80 -8.88
CA LEU A 71 31.43 -1.22 -10.10
C LEU A 71 32.25 -2.51 -9.85
N THR A 72 33.02 -2.55 -8.76
CA THR A 72 33.78 -3.75 -8.36
C THR A 72 32.90 -4.98 -8.06
N LYS A 73 31.72 -4.78 -7.47
CA LYS A 73 30.74 -5.88 -7.26
C LYS A 73 30.08 -6.35 -8.55
N SER A 74 29.98 -5.50 -9.56
CA SER A 74 29.41 -5.87 -10.86
C SER A 74 30.39 -6.71 -11.68
N GLU A 75 31.68 -6.43 -11.59
CA GLU A 75 32.74 -7.23 -12.24
C GLU A 75 32.92 -8.61 -11.57
N ALA A 76 32.74 -8.71 -10.24
CA ALA A 76 32.82 -9.97 -9.51
C ALA A 76 31.67 -10.97 -9.80
N ARG A 77 30.64 -10.55 -10.55
CA ARG A 77 29.47 -11.40 -10.89
C ARG A 77 29.48 -11.92 -12.33
N GLY A 78 30.61 -11.87 -13.01
CA GLY A 78 30.80 -12.45 -14.35
C GLY A 78 30.72 -14.00 -14.37
N ASN A 79 29.54 -14.57 -14.16
CA ASN A 79 29.22 -15.95 -14.53
C ASN A 79 28.35 -15.93 -15.79
N SER A 80 28.97 -16.22 -16.93
CA SER A 80 28.26 -16.57 -18.17
C SER A 80 27.44 -17.85 -17.96
N PRO A 81 26.16 -17.90 -18.34
CA PRO A 81 25.40 -19.14 -18.31
C PRO A 81 25.82 -20.05 -19.47
N VAL A 82 26.44 -21.18 -19.11
CA VAL A 82 26.66 -22.32 -20.01
C VAL A 82 25.31 -22.95 -20.30
N TYR A 83 24.79 -22.78 -21.53
CA TYR A 83 23.65 -23.55 -22.01
C TYR A 83 24.06 -25.01 -22.23
N LYS A 84 23.50 -25.93 -21.44
CA LYS A 84 23.54 -27.37 -21.72
C LYS A 84 22.45 -27.68 -22.75
N SER A 85 22.88 -28.18 -23.90
CA SER A 85 22.07 -28.77 -24.95
C SER A 85 21.29 -29.99 -24.46
N VAL A 86 20.00 -30.03 -24.78
CA VAL A 86 19.09 -31.16 -24.58
C VAL A 86 19.28 -32.16 -25.74
N PRO A 87 19.34 -33.48 -25.49
CA PRO A 87 19.40 -34.47 -26.57
C PRO A 87 18.02 -34.79 -27.14
N ASP A 88 18.01 -35.03 -28.45
CA ASP A 88 16.88 -35.43 -29.28
C ASP A 88 16.16 -36.69 -28.76
N SER A 89 14.83 -36.67 -28.81
CA SER A 89 13.99 -37.88 -28.69
C SER A 89 13.50 -38.30 -30.08
N PRO A 90 13.65 -39.59 -30.46
CA PRO A 90 13.15 -40.10 -31.72
C PRO A 90 11.68 -40.50 -31.60
N GLY A 91 10.93 -40.27 -32.67
CA GLY A 91 9.53 -40.65 -32.77
C GLY A 91 9.30 -42.15 -32.86
N THR A 92 8.07 -42.56 -32.60
CA THR A 92 7.48 -43.79 -33.11
C THR A 92 5.98 -43.58 -33.32
N LYS A 93 5.54 -43.91 -34.53
CA LYS A 93 4.14 -44.17 -34.89
C LYS A 93 3.78 -45.58 -34.43
N ALA A 94 2.54 -45.79 -34.01
CA ALA A 94 1.80 -47.03 -34.28
C ALA A 94 0.30 -46.81 -34.03
N ASP A 95 -0.47 -47.15 -35.05
CA ASP A 95 -1.90 -47.44 -35.04
C ASP A 95 -2.23 -48.58 -34.03
N PHE A 96 -3.48 -48.65 -33.54
CA PHE A 96 -4.31 -49.88 -33.45
C PHE A 96 -5.63 -49.64 -32.68
N ASP A 97 -6.73 -49.74 -33.44
CA ASP A 97 -8.06 -50.34 -33.21
C ASP A 97 -8.94 -50.07 -31.97
N GLU A 98 -10.16 -49.62 -32.31
CA GLU A 98 -11.44 -49.93 -31.64
C GLU A 98 -11.69 -51.44 -31.60
N ASP A 99 -12.12 -52.00 -30.47
CA ASP A 99 -13.48 -52.53 -30.28
C ASP A 99 -13.67 -53.35 -28.99
N MET A 100 -14.90 -53.25 -28.46
CA MET A 100 -15.65 -54.16 -27.58
C MET A 100 -15.01 -54.76 -26.30
N ILE A 101 -15.73 -54.65 -25.18
CA ILE A 101 -16.58 -55.73 -24.62
C ILE A 101 -17.12 -55.31 -23.24
N VAL A 102 -18.44 -55.40 -23.13
CA VAL A 102 -19.28 -55.43 -21.92
C VAL A 102 -18.88 -56.59 -21.01
N ARG A 103 -18.75 -56.37 -19.68
CA ARG A 103 -19.06 -57.39 -18.68
C ARG A 103 -19.30 -56.80 -17.28
N SER A 104 -20.56 -56.90 -16.89
CA SER A 104 -21.07 -56.94 -15.52
C SER A 104 -20.39 -58.02 -14.68
N GLY A 105 -20.19 -57.74 -13.39
CA GLY A 105 -19.73 -58.72 -12.42
C GLY A 105 -19.90 -58.18 -11.00
N GLU A 106 -21.01 -58.56 -10.38
CA GLU A 106 -21.26 -58.52 -8.94
C GLU A 106 -20.08 -59.19 -8.19
N ASN A 107 -19.80 -58.79 -6.93
CA ASN A 107 -20.15 -59.59 -5.75
C ASN A 107 -19.40 -59.15 -4.48
N SER A 108 -20.02 -59.47 -3.35
CA SER A 108 -19.38 -59.83 -2.08
C SER A 108 -19.06 -58.75 -1.04
N GLN A 109 -20.08 -58.56 -0.21
CA GLN A 109 -20.00 -58.37 1.25
C GLN A 109 -18.82 -59.13 1.90
N SER A 110 -18.10 -58.46 2.82
CA SER A 110 -17.42 -59.15 3.91
C SER A 110 -17.49 -58.34 5.20
N ARG A 111 -18.21 -58.93 6.15
CA ARG A 111 -18.26 -58.60 7.58
C ARG A 111 -16.85 -58.60 8.18
N ARG A 112 -16.57 -57.69 9.12
CA ARG A 112 -15.77 -57.99 10.32
C ARG A 112 -16.22 -57.13 11.49
N SER A 113 -16.92 -57.79 12.41
CA SER A 113 -17.17 -57.38 13.78
C SER A 113 -15.88 -57.49 14.59
N GLY A 114 -15.59 -56.51 15.42
CA GLY A 114 -14.54 -56.57 16.44
C GLY A 114 -14.90 -55.71 17.64
N LYS A 115 -15.56 -56.33 18.64
CA LYS A 115 -15.71 -55.81 20.00
C LYS A 115 -14.34 -55.79 20.70
N ASN A 116 -14.11 -54.79 21.55
CA ASN A 116 -13.33 -54.77 22.80
C ASN A 116 -13.14 -53.29 23.18
N LYS A 117 -13.12 -52.83 24.42
CA LYS A 117 -13.46 -53.29 25.77
C LYS A 117 -13.31 -52.03 26.61
N GLU A 118 -14.19 -51.82 27.58
CA GLU A 118 -14.06 -50.77 28.59
C GLU A 118 -12.76 -50.94 29.40
N ALA A 119 -12.12 -49.81 29.71
CA ALA A 119 -11.33 -49.64 30.92
C ALA A 119 -11.36 -48.16 31.31
N GLU A 120 -11.99 -47.95 32.45
CA GLU A 120 -12.11 -46.75 33.27
C GLU A 120 -10.76 -46.45 33.94
N GLU A 121 -10.28 -45.20 33.92
CA GLU A 121 -9.37 -44.65 34.94
C GLU A 121 -9.19 -43.12 34.74
N THR A 122 -9.44 -42.36 35.81
CA THR A 122 -9.09 -40.94 36.04
C THR A 122 -8.68 -40.83 37.52
N PRO A 123 -8.11 -39.71 38.02
CA PRO A 123 -7.13 -38.77 37.44
C PRO A 123 -6.02 -38.39 38.46
N SER A 124 -4.85 -37.91 38.02
CA SER A 124 -4.01 -36.97 38.80
C SER A 124 -2.73 -36.56 38.07
N HIS A 125 -2.61 -35.28 37.66
CA HIS A 125 -1.51 -34.36 37.98
C HIS A 125 -1.54 -33.11 37.06
N PRO A 126 -1.37 -31.89 37.59
CA PRO A 126 -1.32 -30.67 36.80
C PRO A 126 0.07 -30.42 36.20
N ASN A 127 0.09 -29.96 34.96
CA ASN A 127 1.28 -29.55 34.19
C ASN A 127 1.90 -28.28 34.76
N GLU A 128 3.15 -28.35 35.23
CA GLU A 128 3.99 -27.19 35.58
C GLU A 128 4.84 -26.65 34.39
N LEU A 129 4.58 -27.09 33.15
CA LEU A 129 5.42 -26.78 32.00
C LEU A 129 5.01 -25.52 31.19
N GLU A 130 3.90 -24.84 31.50
CA GLU A 130 3.46 -23.66 30.73
C GLU A 130 4.07 -22.31 31.19
N SER A 131 4.80 -22.28 32.30
CA SER A 131 5.34 -21.02 32.85
C SER A 131 6.61 -20.52 32.11
N SER A 132 7.42 -21.45 31.57
CA SER A 132 8.69 -21.12 30.93
C SER A 132 8.51 -20.44 29.57
N ASP A 133 7.52 -20.85 28.79
CA ASP A 133 7.30 -20.32 27.45
C ASP A 133 6.69 -18.91 27.47
N MET A 134 5.85 -18.61 28.47
CA MET A 134 5.32 -17.26 28.66
C MET A 134 6.39 -16.25 29.11
N ALA A 135 7.39 -16.67 29.89
CA ALA A 135 8.51 -15.82 30.25
C ALA A 135 9.38 -15.47 29.02
N LEU A 136 9.56 -16.40 28.09
CA LEU A 136 10.30 -16.18 26.85
C LEU A 136 9.54 -15.24 25.89
N VAL A 137 8.22 -15.37 25.79
CA VAL A 137 7.36 -14.47 25.02
C VAL A 137 7.41 -13.04 25.59
N ASN A 138 7.29 -12.88 26.90
CA ASN A 138 7.34 -11.57 27.56
C ASN A 138 8.73 -10.90 27.45
N SER A 139 9.82 -11.68 27.52
CA SER A 139 11.19 -11.20 27.31
C SER A 139 11.41 -10.71 25.88
N LYS A 140 10.89 -11.43 24.88
CA LYS A 140 10.94 -11.01 23.46
C LYS A 140 10.16 -9.72 23.22
N ILE A 141 8.96 -9.58 23.81
CA ILE A 141 8.17 -8.34 23.76
C ILE A 141 8.93 -7.16 24.39
N ALA A 142 9.62 -7.38 25.51
CA ALA A 142 10.44 -6.35 26.15
C ALA A 142 11.62 -5.90 25.27
N MET A 143 12.31 -6.81 24.59
CA MET A 143 13.41 -6.46 23.67
C MET A 143 12.94 -5.63 22.47
N PHE A 144 11.75 -5.90 21.93
CA PHE A 144 11.15 -5.08 20.85
C PHE A 144 10.83 -3.65 21.32
N ARG A 145 10.47 -3.45 22.59
CA ARG A 145 10.24 -2.11 23.16
C ARG A 145 11.54 -1.30 23.21
N THR A 146 12.66 -1.92 23.57
CA THR A 146 13.96 -1.22 23.72
C THR A 146 14.60 -0.87 22.37
N ALA A 147 14.50 -1.74 21.36
CA ALA A 147 15.05 -1.49 20.02
C ALA A 147 14.32 -0.33 19.29
N ASN A 148 13.01 -0.21 19.45
CA ASN A 148 12.21 0.88 18.87
C ASN A 148 12.47 2.25 19.54
N ILE A 149 12.83 2.27 20.83
CA ILE A 149 13.19 3.52 21.53
C ILE A 149 14.48 4.12 20.96
N THR A 150 15.43 3.29 20.52
CA THR A 150 16.71 3.76 19.96
C THR A 150 16.56 4.35 18.56
N GLN A 151 15.68 3.80 17.72
CA GLN A 151 15.35 4.40 16.41
C GLN A 151 14.58 5.73 16.55
N ARG A 152 13.69 5.86 17.55
CA ARG A 152 12.94 7.10 17.85
C ARG A 152 13.82 8.30 18.20
N LYS A 153 14.99 8.09 18.82
CA LYS A 153 15.94 9.18 19.12
C LYS A 153 16.63 9.73 17.87
N HIS A 154 16.84 8.91 16.85
CA HIS A 154 17.59 9.28 15.66
C HIS A 154 16.76 10.09 14.64
N LEU A 155 15.42 9.97 14.66
CA LEU A 155 14.49 10.74 13.82
C LEU A 155 14.09 12.09 14.45
N LYS A 156 13.99 12.18 15.78
CA LYS A 156 13.68 13.44 16.48
C LYS A 156 14.76 14.52 16.34
N TYR A 157 16.00 14.15 16.04
CA TYR A 157 17.11 15.10 15.87
C TYR A 157 17.21 15.71 14.46
N LYS A 158 16.49 15.19 13.46
CA LYS A 158 16.58 15.70 12.07
C LYS A 158 15.56 16.79 11.72
N ASN A 159 14.53 17.02 12.54
CA ASN A 159 13.46 17.99 12.25
C ASN A 159 13.47 19.25 13.14
N LYS A 160 14.59 19.58 13.80
CA LYS A 160 14.62 20.67 14.79
C LYS A 160 15.15 22.02 14.30
N THR A 161 15.34 22.20 13.00
CA THR A 161 15.81 23.48 12.47
C THR A 161 15.04 23.78 11.19
N ILE A 162 13.98 24.59 11.30
CA ILE A 162 13.49 25.58 10.31
C ILE A 162 12.11 26.11 10.78
N LEU A 163 12.10 27.41 11.09
CA LEU A 163 11.00 28.38 11.31
C LEU A 163 10.34 28.54 12.69
N PRO A 164 10.46 29.75 13.29
CA PRO A 164 9.45 30.41 14.10
C PRO A 164 8.81 31.56 13.31
N LEU A 165 7.51 31.53 13.04
CA LEU A 165 6.66 32.70 12.73
C LEU A 165 5.25 32.22 12.38
N PHE A 166 4.43 31.85 13.37
CA PHE A 166 2.96 31.95 13.35
C PHE A 166 2.45 31.67 14.77
N GLU A 167 2.75 32.58 15.69
CA GLU A 167 2.21 32.60 17.05
C GLU A 167 1.34 33.85 17.18
N THR A 168 0.05 33.76 16.82
CA THR A 168 -1.03 34.64 17.32
C THR A 168 -2.39 34.18 16.77
N ARG A 169 -2.97 33.16 17.39
CA ARG A 169 -4.43 32.99 17.59
C ARG A 169 -4.69 31.76 18.43
N ARG A 170 -4.50 31.89 19.74
CA ARG A 170 -4.86 30.84 20.70
C ARG A 170 -5.44 31.42 21.99
N LEU A 171 -6.51 32.22 21.88
CA LEU A 171 -7.38 32.55 23.01
C LEU A 171 -8.80 32.88 22.49
N ALA A 172 -9.54 31.86 22.05
CA ALA A 172 -11.01 31.85 21.97
C ALA A 172 -11.46 30.45 21.51
N SER A 173 -11.48 29.48 22.43
CA SER A 173 -12.09 28.17 22.16
C SER A 173 -12.72 27.62 23.43
N HIS A 174 -13.74 28.31 23.90
CA HIS A 174 -14.80 27.72 24.71
C HIS A 174 -16.09 28.46 24.33
N GLN A 175 -17.13 27.68 24.03
CA GLN A 175 -18.51 28.09 23.72
C GLN A 175 -18.84 28.41 22.25
N HIS A 176 -18.90 27.37 21.41
CA HIS A 176 -19.94 27.22 20.36
C HIS A 176 -20.09 25.72 20.01
N ALA A 177 -20.59 24.92 20.96
CA ALA A 177 -20.94 23.51 20.75
C ALA A 177 -22.44 23.37 20.41
N ALA A 178 -22.92 24.17 19.46
CA ALA A 178 -24.29 24.08 18.97
C ALA A 178 -24.30 24.23 17.44
N GLY A 179 -24.47 23.11 16.75
CA GLY A 179 -25.45 23.07 15.67
C GLY A 179 -24.96 22.98 14.24
N SER A 180 -23.68 23.18 13.92
CA SER A 180 -23.22 22.90 12.54
C SER A 180 -22.64 21.49 12.46
N ARG A 181 -23.54 20.49 12.50
CA ARG A 181 -23.21 19.18 11.92
C ARG A 181 -23.13 19.41 10.41
N PHE A 182 -22.01 19.92 9.93
CA PHE A 182 -21.64 19.67 8.55
C PHE A 182 -21.58 18.15 8.46
N ILE A 183 -22.62 17.58 7.85
CA ILE A 183 -22.58 16.21 7.39
C ILE A 183 -21.51 16.26 6.32
N ASP A 184 -20.26 15.97 6.69
CA ASP A 184 -19.19 15.80 5.73
C ASP A 184 -19.67 14.73 4.75
N MET A 185 -19.92 15.16 3.52
CA MET A 185 -20.38 14.26 2.47
C MET A 185 -19.25 13.28 2.18
N ALA A 186 -19.60 11.99 2.07
CA ALA A 186 -18.64 10.97 1.67
C ALA A 186 -18.04 11.34 0.31
N LEU A 187 -16.72 11.39 0.22
CA LEU A 187 -16.03 11.59 -1.03
C LEU A 187 -16.08 10.33 -1.89
N GLU A 188 -15.98 10.51 -3.19
CA GLU A 188 -15.93 9.40 -4.15
C GLU A 188 -14.58 8.66 -4.09
N LEU A 189 -14.61 7.33 -4.17
CA LEU A 189 -13.42 6.50 -4.34
C LEU A 189 -13.00 6.49 -5.82
N PHE A 190 -11.95 7.21 -6.20
CA PHE A 190 -11.58 7.30 -7.60
C PHE A 190 -10.43 6.36 -7.97
N ILE A 191 -10.67 5.46 -8.93
CA ILE A 191 -9.65 4.58 -9.51
C ILE A 191 -9.39 5.04 -10.96
N PRO A 192 -8.21 5.58 -11.29
CA PRO A 192 -7.92 6.03 -12.65
C PRO A 192 -7.72 4.84 -13.58
N SER A 193 -8.02 5.03 -14.87
CA SER A 193 -7.73 4.05 -15.92
C SER A 193 -6.24 3.67 -15.97
N CYS A 194 -5.94 2.51 -16.55
CA CYS A 194 -4.56 2.02 -16.60
C CYS A 194 -3.70 2.91 -17.49
N VAL A 195 -2.56 3.34 -16.98
CA VAL A 195 -1.56 4.10 -17.76
C VAL A 195 -0.77 3.22 -18.74
N ARG A 196 -0.87 1.89 -18.62
CA ARG A 196 -0.16 0.96 -19.48
C ARG A 196 -1.00 0.67 -20.71
N SER A 197 -0.34 0.52 -21.86
CA SER A 197 -0.94 0.01 -23.09
C SER A 197 -0.16 -1.24 -23.53
N PRO A 198 -0.74 -2.45 -23.48
CA PRO A 198 -2.09 -2.75 -22.97
C PRO A 198 -2.20 -2.56 -21.44
N PRO A 199 -3.44 -2.41 -20.90
CA PRO A 199 -3.66 -2.37 -19.45
C PRO A 199 -3.03 -3.56 -18.74
N GLY A 200 -2.59 -3.36 -17.49
CA GLY A 200 -2.13 -4.46 -16.66
C GLY A 200 -3.25 -5.49 -16.46
N HIS A 201 -2.93 -6.77 -16.50
CA HIS A 201 -3.93 -7.85 -16.43
C HIS A 201 -4.77 -7.90 -15.13
N LEU A 202 -4.40 -7.14 -14.10
CA LEU A 202 -5.15 -6.96 -12.85
C LEU A 202 -5.70 -5.54 -12.67
N HIS A 203 -5.60 -4.69 -13.68
CA HIS A 203 -6.16 -3.35 -13.59
C HIS A 203 -7.64 -3.41 -13.95
N LEU A 204 -8.53 -3.25 -12.96
CA LEU A 204 -9.98 -3.42 -13.12
C LEU A 204 -10.30 -4.80 -13.73
N PRO A 205 -10.06 -5.89 -12.97
CA PRO A 205 -10.30 -7.26 -13.42
C PRO A 205 -11.76 -7.50 -13.79
N ASP A 206 -11.99 -8.52 -14.61
CA ASP A 206 -13.32 -9.05 -14.90
C ASP A 206 -14.01 -9.57 -13.61
N ILE A 207 -15.33 -9.40 -13.51
CA ILE A 207 -16.17 -9.81 -12.37
C ILE A 207 -16.26 -11.34 -12.23
N GLU A 208 -15.87 -12.09 -13.24
CA GLU A 208 -15.84 -13.56 -13.16
C GLU A 208 -14.45 -14.10 -12.79
N ARG A 209 -13.49 -13.21 -12.49
CA ARG A 209 -12.12 -13.61 -12.15
C ARG A 209 -11.94 -13.78 -10.63
N PRO A 210 -11.61 -14.99 -10.15
CA PRO A 210 -11.20 -15.20 -8.76
C PRO A 210 -10.02 -14.32 -8.38
N LEU A 211 -10.17 -13.54 -7.30
CA LEU A 211 -9.16 -12.58 -6.90
C LEU A 211 -9.25 -12.24 -5.41
N ARG A 212 -8.09 -12.17 -4.76
CA ARG A 212 -7.95 -11.55 -3.45
C ARG A 212 -7.64 -10.07 -3.63
N ILE A 213 -8.48 -9.21 -3.08
CA ILE A 213 -8.35 -7.77 -3.21
C ILE A 213 -7.92 -7.18 -1.89
N ARG A 214 -6.87 -6.35 -1.93
CA ARG A 214 -6.44 -5.52 -0.81
C ARG A 214 -6.55 -4.06 -1.16
N ILE A 215 -7.26 -3.31 -0.33
CA ILE A 215 -7.26 -1.85 -0.36
C ILE A 215 -6.67 -1.32 0.94
N GLU A 216 -5.69 -0.44 0.84
CA GLU A 216 -5.02 0.13 2.02
C GLU A 216 -4.56 1.58 1.81
N GLY A 217 -4.52 2.35 2.89
CA GLY A 217 -4.10 3.75 2.83
C GLY A 217 -4.13 4.49 4.15
N PRO A 218 -3.79 5.79 4.13
CA PRO A 218 -3.87 6.64 5.31
C PRO A 218 -5.31 6.71 5.83
N ARG A 219 -5.53 6.48 7.13
CA ARG A 219 -6.86 6.45 7.75
C ARG A 219 -7.64 7.73 7.47
N LYS A 220 -7.02 8.91 7.60
CA LYS A 220 -7.65 10.20 7.23
C LYS A 220 -8.24 10.24 5.82
N SER A 221 -7.61 9.57 4.85
CA SER A 221 -8.14 9.51 3.49
C SER A 221 -9.34 8.56 3.39
N ILE A 222 -9.34 7.48 4.18
CA ILE A 222 -10.43 6.50 4.23
C ILE A 222 -11.62 7.05 5.03
N GLU A 223 -11.38 7.83 6.08
CA GLU A 223 -12.41 8.55 6.85
C GLU A 223 -13.24 9.46 5.94
N LYS A 224 -12.62 10.11 4.94
CA LYS A 224 -13.32 10.91 3.93
C LYS A 224 -14.25 10.09 3.05
N LEU A 225 -13.93 8.82 2.81
CA LEU A 225 -14.81 7.89 2.07
C LEU A 225 -15.98 7.41 2.92
N LEU A 226 -15.80 7.32 4.23
CA LEU A 226 -16.73 6.72 5.18
C LEU A 226 -16.94 7.63 6.41
N PRO A 227 -17.42 8.89 6.23
CA PRO A 227 -17.47 9.88 7.30
C PRO A 227 -18.51 9.56 8.39
N SER A 228 -19.48 8.70 8.08
CA SER A 228 -20.52 8.27 9.03
C SER A 228 -20.07 7.15 9.98
N ILE A 229 -18.93 6.50 9.71
CA ILE A 229 -18.45 5.36 10.49
C ILE A 229 -17.67 5.86 11.70
N VAL A 230 -17.90 5.21 12.84
CA VAL A 230 -17.09 5.45 14.05
C VAL A 230 -15.81 4.62 13.96
N TRP A 231 -14.68 5.30 13.90
CA TRP A 231 -13.36 4.67 13.79
C TRP A 231 -12.83 4.28 15.17
N ASP A 232 -12.89 2.99 15.52
CA ASP A 232 -12.28 2.51 16.76
C ASP A 232 -10.76 2.32 16.59
N THR A 233 -10.02 3.29 17.10
CA THR A 233 -8.55 3.28 17.13
C THR A 233 -7.98 2.33 18.20
N ARG A 234 -8.82 1.74 19.06
CA ARG A 234 -8.42 0.74 20.06
C ARG A 234 -8.48 -0.65 19.45
N VAL A 235 -7.64 -0.87 18.44
CA VAL A 235 -7.57 -2.09 17.63
C VAL A 235 -7.41 -3.35 18.48
N PHE A 236 -6.81 -3.23 19.67
CA PHE A 236 -6.54 -4.36 20.55
C PHE A 236 -7.79 -4.93 21.27
N ASP A 237 -8.93 -4.24 21.23
CA ASP A 237 -10.14 -4.65 21.97
C ASP A 237 -11.01 -5.69 21.22
N GLY A 238 -10.51 -6.23 20.09
CA GLY A 238 -10.90 -7.58 19.63
C GLY A 238 -12.22 -7.72 18.86
N LYS A 239 -12.91 -6.64 18.48
CA LYS A 239 -14.08 -6.75 17.59
C LYS A 239 -13.65 -6.81 16.13
N PHE A 240 -13.59 -8.03 15.59
CA PHE A 240 -13.43 -8.29 14.17
C PHE A 240 -14.76 -8.79 13.54
N PRO A 241 -15.12 -8.31 12.34
CA PRO A 241 -14.52 -7.18 11.65
C PRO A 241 -14.95 -5.84 12.26
N GLN A 242 -14.09 -4.82 12.16
CA GLN A 242 -14.52 -3.44 12.45
C GLN A 242 -15.49 -2.96 11.37
N GLU A 243 -16.45 -2.10 11.72
CA GLU A 243 -17.51 -1.60 10.82
C GLU A 243 -16.96 -0.93 9.54
N ALA A 244 -15.81 -0.24 9.66
CA ALA A 244 -15.11 0.36 8.52
C ALA A 244 -14.66 -0.68 7.48
N GLY A 245 -14.41 -1.92 7.91
CA GLY A 245 -13.87 -2.99 7.07
C GLY A 245 -14.83 -3.44 5.98
N PRO A 246 -16.00 -4.01 6.34
CA PRO A 246 -17.04 -4.38 5.39
C PRO A 246 -17.48 -3.21 4.51
N SER A 247 -17.56 -2.00 5.08
CA SER A 247 -17.97 -0.80 4.35
C SER A 247 -16.97 -0.40 3.28
N LEU A 248 -15.67 -0.42 3.60
CA LEU A 248 -14.61 -0.15 2.63
C LEU A 248 -14.52 -1.25 1.56
N ALA A 249 -14.65 -2.52 1.95
CA ALA A 249 -14.67 -3.64 1.02
C ALA A 249 -15.81 -3.51 0.00
N THR A 250 -17.03 -3.23 0.48
CA THR A 250 -18.22 -3.05 -0.37
C THR A 250 -18.06 -1.86 -1.32
N LEU A 251 -17.57 -0.71 -0.82
CA LEU A 251 -17.31 0.48 -1.64
C LEU A 251 -16.29 0.20 -2.75
N THR A 252 -15.25 -0.55 -2.40
CA THR A 252 -14.16 -0.93 -3.31
C THR A 252 -14.64 -1.90 -4.38
N PHE A 253 -15.37 -2.94 -3.97
CA PHE A 253 -15.99 -3.91 -4.87
C PHE A 253 -16.83 -3.20 -5.94
N ARG A 254 -17.72 -2.31 -5.51
CA ARG A 254 -18.59 -1.55 -6.41
C ARG A 254 -17.82 -0.69 -7.41
N HIS A 255 -16.69 -0.11 -7.00
CA HIS A 255 -15.87 0.68 -7.92
C HIS A 255 -15.06 -0.15 -8.90
N ILE A 256 -14.59 -1.33 -8.49
CA ILE A 256 -13.82 -2.22 -9.38
C ILE A 256 -14.74 -2.78 -10.46
N TYR A 257 -15.91 -3.30 -10.06
CA TYR A 257 -16.78 -4.07 -10.94
C TYR A 257 -17.95 -3.28 -11.52
N GLY A 258 -18.22 -2.07 -11.01
CA GLY A 258 -19.37 -1.25 -11.45
C GLY A 258 -20.72 -1.72 -10.92
N GLU A 259 -20.75 -2.74 -10.05
CA GLU A 259 -21.96 -3.39 -9.55
C GLU A 259 -21.92 -3.60 -8.03
N SER A 260 -23.10 -3.74 -7.40
CA SER A 260 -23.18 -4.11 -5.99
C SER A 260 -22.84 -5.60 -5.80
N VAL A 261 -22.41 -5.97 -4.59
CA VAL A 261 -22.19 -7.36 -4.20
C VAL A 261 -23.46 -8.19 -4.41
N ARG A 262 -23.33 -9.31 -5.10
CA ARG A 262 -24.37 -10.28 -5.42
C ARG A 262 -24.57 -11.21 -4.21
N SER A 263 -25.67 -11.00 -3.48
CA SER A 263 -25.97 -11.80 -2.28
C SER A 263 -26.26 -13.28 -2.57
N ASP A 264 -26.62 -13.60 -3.80
CA ASP A 264 -26.96 -14.93 -4.30
C ASP A 264 -25.74 -15.71 -4.82
N VAL A 265 -24.57 -15.07 -4.95
CA VAL A 265 -23.33 -15.71 -5.41
C VAL A 265 -22.41 -15.99 -4.22
N PRO A 266 -22.25 -17.26 -3.82
CA PRO A 266 -21.33 -17.62 -2.75
C PRO A 266 -19.90 -17.18 -3.09
N GLY A 267 -19.25 -16.50 -2.14
CA GLY A 267 -17.87 -16.05 -2.35
C GLY A 267 -17.73 -14.71 -3.08
N ASP A 268 -18.82 -14.01 -3.42
CA ASP A 268 -18.74 -12.75 -4.18
C ASP A 268 -17.97 -11.66 -3.42
N LEU A 269 -18.18 -11.56 -2.10
CA LEU A 269 -17.34 -10.78 -1.20
C LEU A 269 -17.20 -11.50 0.14
N VAL A 270 -16.01 -12.02 0.41
CA VAL A 270 -15.66 -12.65 1.69
C VAL A 270 -14.60 -11.81 2.38
N LEU A 271 -14.95 -11.19 3.50
CA LEU A 271 -14.01 -10.37 4.24
C LEU A 271 -12.97 -11.24 4.94
N THR A 272 -11.71 -11.02 4.60
CA THR A 272 -10.60 -11.85 5.06
C THR A 272 -9.88 -11.15 6.22
N THR A 273 -9.23 -10.01 6.01
CA THR A 273 -8.52 -9.35 7.11
C THR A 273 -8.73 -7.85 7.11
N CYS A 274 -8.66 -7.27 8.30
CA CYS A 274 -8.61 -5.83 8.51
C CYS A 274 -7.30 -5.56 9.25
N VAL A 275 -6.40 -4.81 8.63
CA VAL A 275 -5.07 -4.55 9.17
C VAL A 275 -5.00 -3.09 9.59
N PHE A 276 -4.70 -2.88 10.88
CA PHE A 276 -4.22 -1.59 11.38
C PHE A 276 -2.72 -1.67 11.59
N LEU A 277 -1.98 -0.80 10.93
CA LEU A 277 -0.52 -0.79 11.04
C LEU A 277 -0.06 0.04 12.23
N ASN A 278 -0.25 -0.45 13.46
CA ASN A 278 0.21 0.18 14.72
C ASN A 278 -0.30 1.61 14.98
N SER A 279 -0.32 2.04 16.24
CA SER A 279 -0.73 3.41 16.62
C SER A 279 0.15 4.52 16.04
N ASP A 280 1.37 4.18 15.62
CA ASP A 280 2.35 5.15 15.14
C ASP A 280 2.15 5.51 13.66
N PHE A 281 1.44 4.68 12.90
CA PHE A 281 1.12 4.94 11.50
C PHE A 281 -0.39 4.96 11.33
N ASP A 282 -0.89 6.11 10.89
CA ASP A 282 -2.31 6.32 10.63
C ASP A 282 -2.73 5.61 9.34
N TYR A 283 -2.65 4.28 9.31
CA TYR A 283 -2.83 3.45 8.11
C TYR A 283 -3.81 2.31 8.39
N TYR A 284 -4.77 2.16 7.50
CA TYR A 284 -5.82 1.15 7.58
C TYR A 284 -5.92 0.41 6.24
N GLY A 285 -6.13 -0.90 6.33
CA GLY A 285 -6.28 -1.73 5.16
C GLY A 285 -7.28 -2.85 5.36
N VAL A 286 -7.91 -3.24 4.28
CA VAL A 286 -8.88 -4.33 4.22
C VAL A 286 -8.50 -5.28 3.10
N THR A 287 -8.57 -6.58 3.38
CA THR A 287 -8.42 -7.63 2.39
C THR A 287 -9.70 -8.45 2.35
N PHE A 288 -10.23 -8.67 1.15
CA PHE A 288 -11.40 -9.51 0.91
C PHE A 288 -11.18 -10.36 -0.33
N ASP A 289 -11.85 -11.49 -0.38
CA ASP A 289 -11.83 -12.42 -1.49
C ASP A 289 -13.08 -12.26 -2.35
N HIS A 290 -12.89 -12.38 -3.66
CA HIS A 290 -13.95 -12.42 -4.66
C HIS A 290 -13.78 -13.70 -5.49
N LEU A 291 -14.76 -14.59 -5.42
CA LEU A 291 -14.79 -15.89 -6.10
C LEU A 291 -13.55 -16.78 -5.88
N VAL A 292 -12.76 -16.51 -4.83
CA VAL A 292 -11.58 -17.33 -4.48
C VAL A 292 -12.06 -18.67 -3.89
N PRO A 293 -11.62 -19.82 -4.43
CA PRO A 293 -11.91 -21.11 -3.83
C PRO A 293 -11.40 -21.19 -2.39
N VAL A 294 -12.16 -21.83 -1.51
CA VAL A 294 -11.83 -21.94 -0.07
C VAL A 294 -10.48 -22.66 0.16
N ASP A 295 -10.10 -23.52 -0.77
CA ASP A 295 -8.89 -24.34 -0.77
C ASP A 295 -7.71 -23.71 -1.56
N ASP A 296 -7.89 -22.53 -2.18
CA ASP A 296 -6.80 -21.82 -2.83
C ASP A 296 -5.93 -21.08 -1.80
N ALA A 297 -4.76 -21.66 -1.51
CA ALA A 297 -3.80 -21.11 -0.57
C ALA A 297 -2.99 -19.92 -1.12
N ASP A 298 -2.95 -19.72 -2.44
CA ASP A 298 -2.15 -18.68 -3.07
C ASP A 298 -2.89 -18.01 -4.25
N PRO A 299 -4.06 -17.40 -3.98
CA PRO A 299 -4.83 -16.73 -5.00
C PRO A 299 -4.07 -15.53 -5.58
N GLU A 300 -4.45 -15.14 -6.79
CA GLU A 300 -3.95 -13.92 -7.40
C GLU A 300 -4.43 -12.69 -6.59
N VAL A 301 -3.57 -11.67 -6.47
CA VAL A 301 -3.83 -10.51 -5.60
C VAL A 301 -3.89 -9.20 -6.38
N LEU A 302 -4.99 -8.47 -6.22
CA LEU A 302 -5.07 -7.07 -6.61
C LEU A 302 -4.82 -6.17 -5.39
N GLN A 303 -3.69 -5.47 -5.40
CA GLN A 303 -3.39 -4.44 -4.43
C GLN A 303 -3.74 -3.04 -4.96
N LEU A 304 -4.60 -2.35 -4.20
CA LEU A 304 -5.01 -0.96 -4.37
C LEU A 304 -4.46 -0.13 -3.21
N ASN A 305 -3.77 0.97 -3.52
CA ASN A 305 -3.31 1.90 -2.49
C ASN A 305 -4.09 3.21 -2.59
N ILE A 306 -4.68 3.65 -1.49
CA ILE A 306 -5.27 4.98 -1.33
C ILE A 306 -4.13 5.97 -1.06
N ILE A 307 -4.10 7.03 -1.86
CA ILE A 307 -3.01 8.02 -1.88
C ILE A 307 -3.54 9.33 -1.29
N GLU A 308 -2.88 9.80 -0.24
CA GLU A 308 -3.12 11.14 0.29
C GLU A 308 -2.49 12.18 -0.66
N VAL A 309 -3.33 13.03 -1.26
CA VAL A 309 -2.90 14.05 -2.24
C VAL A 309 -2.92 15.46 -1.63
N GLU A 310 -3.83 15.74 -0.70
CA GLU A 310 -4.07 17.09 -0.20
C GLU A 310 -2.96 17.61 0.73
N SER A 311 -2.35 16.74 1.53
CA SER A 311 -1.42 17.16 2.59
C SER A 311 -0.12 17.76 2.08
N ASP A 312 0.30 17.39 0.87
CA ASP A 312 1.55 17.84 0.25
C ASP A 312 1.37 18.36 -1.18
N HIS A 313 0.13 18.73 -1.54
CA HIS A 313 -0.25 19.18 -2.87
C HIS A 313 0.16 18.20 -3.99
N GLY A 314 0.04 16.91 -3.73
CA GLY A 314 0.29 15.83 -4.68
C GLY A 314 1.78 15.54 -4.93
N LYS A 315 2.70 16.12 -4.15
CA LYS A 315 4.14 15.92 -4.32
C LYS A 315 4.53 14.45 -4.22
N ASN A 316 4.12 13.77 -3.16
CA ASN A 316 4.37 12.35 -2.94
C ASN A 316 3.68 11.47 -3.99
N ALA A 317 2.45 11.84 -4.39
CA ALA A 317 1.75 11.13 -5.46
C ALA A 317 2.55 11.19 -6.78
N ASN A 318 2.97 12.37 -7.22
CA ASN A 318 3.76 12.54 -8.44
C ASN A 318 5.14 11.85 -8.38
N GLU A 319 5.73 11.73 -7.18
CA GLU A 319 6.96 10.99 -6.97
C GLU A 319 6.79 9.50 -7.29
N TYR A 320 5.68 8.87 -6.88
CA TYR A 320 5.49 7.41 -6.98
C TYR A 320 4.50 6.92 -8.03
N MET A 321 3.73 7.80 -8.67
CA MET A 321 2.77 7.44 -9.73
C MET A 321 3.38 7.57 -11.12
N ARG A 322 2.88 6.78 -12.07
CA ARG A 322 3.31 6.84 -13.49
C ARG A 322 2.55 7.87 -14.33
N PHE A 323 1.67 8.64 -13.71
CA PHE A 323 0.88 9.70 -14.34
C PHE A 323 0.92 10.94 -13.44
N PRO A 324 0.75 12.14 -14.03
CA PRO A 324 0.66 13.36 -13.25
C PRO A 324 -0.61 13.36 -12.39
N VAL A 325 -0.49 13.86 -11.15
CA VAL A 325 -1.59 14.01 -10.19
C VAL A 325 -1.73 15.48 -9.84
N ASP A 326 -2.85 16.10 -10.20
CA ASP A 326 -3.20 17.47 -9.82
C ASP A 326 -3.99 17.47 -8.51
N ALA A 327 -3.42 18.04 -7.44
CA ALA A 327 -4.08 18.08 -6.14
C ALA A 327 -5.43 18.83 -6.13
N LEU A 328 -5.62 19.82 -7.01
CA LEU A 328 -6.88 20.58 -7.10
C LEU A 328 -8.04 19.76 -7.66
N GLU A 329 -7.73 18.68 -8.39
CA GLU A 329 -8.71 17.73 -8.90
C GLU A 329 -9.29 16.84 -7.79
N TYR A 330 -8.49 16.56 -6.75
CA TYR A 330 -8.86 15.64 -5.66
C TYR A 330 -9.34 16.37 -4.41
N ALA A 331 -8.79 17.55 -4.11
CA ALA A 331 -9.05 18.28 -2.88
C ALA A 331 -10.55 18.48 -2.61
N GLY A 332 -11.06 17.80 -1.58
CA GLY A 332 -12.47 17.85 -1.17
C GLY A 332 -13.48 17.30 -2.19
N LYS A 333 -13.03 16.60 -3.24
CA LYS A 333 -13.87 16.08 -4.32
C LYS A 333 -13.89 14.56 -4.35
N LYS A 334 -12.70 13.95 -4.34
CA LYS A 334 -12.53 12.50 -4.52
C LYS A 334 -11.21 12.02 -3.91
N VAL A 335 -11.16 10.75 -3.52
CA VAL A 335 -9.99 10.11 -2.93
C VAL A 335 -9.31 9.24 -3.98
N LEU A 336 -8.05 9.54 -4.28
CA LEU A 336 -7.27 8.81 -5.27
C LEU A 336 -6.89 7.41 -4.77
N THR A 337 -7.27 6.38 -5.52
CA THR A 337 -6.94 4.98 -5.25
C THR A 337 -6.27 4.38 -6.47
N VAL A 338 -5.05 3.86 -6.30
CA VAL A 338 -4.21 3.49 -7.44
C VAL A 338 -3.84 2.01 -7.39
N PRO A 339 -4.18 1.22 -8.43
CA PRO A 339 -3.71 -0.14 -8.57
C PRO A 339 -2.20 -0.20 -8.71
N ARG A 340 -1.58 -1.26 -8.19
CA ARG A 340 -0.13 -1.41 -8.17
C ARG A 340 0.54 -1.24 -9.54
N CYS A 341 -0.12 -1.66 -10.62
CA CYS A 341 0.40 -1.56 -11.99
C CYS A 341 0.62 -0.11 -12.47
N CYS A 342 -0.05 0.87 -11.86
CA CYS A 342 0.05 2.30 -12.20
C CYS A 342 1.08 3.05 -11.32
N GLN A 343 1.76 2.35 -10.42
CA GLN A 343 2.78 2.89 -9.53
C GLN A 343 4.19 2.60 -10.07
N LYS A 344 5.16 3.48 -9.78
CA LYS A 344 6.59 3.28 -10.16
C LYS A 344 7.21 2.12 -9.40
N ARG A 345 6.83 1.92 -8.12
CA ARG A 345 7.33 0.82 -7.29
C ARG A 345 6.82 -0.52 -7.82
N LYS A 346 7.71 -1.51 -7.87
CA LYS A 346 7.37 -2.88 -8.24
C LYS A 346 6.71 -3.59 -7.06
N GLY A 347 5.57 -4.25 -7.31
CA GLY A 347 4.81 -5.02 -6.32
C GLY A 347 5.17 -6.49 -6.27
N THR A 348 6.42 -6.87 -6.52
CA THR A 348 6.81 -8.29 -6.67
C THR A 348 6.57 -9.13 -5.42
N THR A 349 6.47 -8.49 -4.25
CA THR A 349 6.20 -9.15 -2.97
C THR A 349 4.75 -9.02 -2.53
N ASP A 350 3.91 -8.29 -3.27
CA ASP A 350 2.58 -7.91 -2.79
C ASP A 350 1.68 -9.15 -2.65
N ARG A 351 1.63 -10.03 -3.66
CA ARG A 351 0.87 -11.30 -3.59
C ARG A 351 1.26 -12.14 -2.38
N ALA A 352 2.55 -12.47 -2.26
CA ALA A 352 3.05 -13.27 -1.15
C ALA A 352 2.78 -12.61 0.21
N ARG A 353 2.97 -11.30 0.33
CA ARG A 353 2.72 -10.56 1.58
C ARG A 353 1.24 -10.64 1.97
N VAL A 354 0.32 -10.34 1.04
CA VAL A 354 -1.12 -10.36 1.31
C VAL A 354 -1.60 -11.76 1.67
N ASN A 355 -1.20 -12.79 0.91
CA ASN A 355 -1.61 -14.17 1.19
C ASN A 355 -1.07 -14.65 2.55
N ASN A 356 0.17 -14.30 2.90
CA ASN A 356 0.72 -14.64 4.23
C ASN A 356 0.01 -13.93 5.39
N GLU A 357 -0.45 -12.68 5.20
CA GLU A 357 -1.21 -11.96 6.23
C GLU A 357 -2.58 -12.63 6.49
N VAL A 358 -3.20 -13.17 5.45
CA VAL A 358 -4.44 -13.98 5.57
C VAL A 358 -4.16 -15.29 6.31
N LEU A 359 -3.14 -16.04 5.89
CA LEU A 359 -2.76 -17.30 6.55
C LEU A 359 -2.44 -17.10 8.02
N TYR A 360 -1.73 -16.02 8.36
CA TYR A 360 -1.40 -15.71 9.75
C TYR A 360 -2.63 -15.45 10.62
N ARG A 361 -3.64 -14.74 10.09
CA ARG A 361 -4.92 -14.55 10.77
C ARG A 361 -5.61 -15.90 11.04
N ASP A 362 -5.51 -16.82 10.10
CA ASP A 362 -6.11 -18.16 10.19
C ASP A 362 -5.37 -19.12 11.14
N GLY A 363 -4.40 -18.59 11.90
CA GLY A 363 -3.64 -19.34 12.89
C GLY A 363 -2.44 -20.08 12.32
N HIS A 364 -2.14 -19.92 11.02
CA HIS A 364 -0.92 -20.48 10.46
C HIS A 364 0.30 -19.67 10.94
N PRO A 365 1.43 -20.33 11.22
CA PRO A 365 2.61 -19.62 11.68
C PRO A 365 3.14 -18.68 10.59
N ASN A 366 3.51 -17.46 10.99
CA ASN A 366 4.03 -16.47 10.06
C ASN A 366 5.38 -16.96 9.47
N PRO A 367 5.47 -17.23 8.16
CA PRO A 367 6.70 -17.75 7.56
C PRO A 367 7.87 -16.75 7.68
N TRP A 368 7.58 -15.45 7.80
CA TRP A 368 8.58 -14.39 7.96
C TRP A 368 9.13 -14.27 9.38
N MET A 369 8.47 -14.89 10.37
CA MET A 369 8.95 -14.88 11.76
C MET A 369 9.86 -16.06 12.09
N GLN A 370 9.95 -17.06 11.21
CA GLN A 370 10.72 -18.30 11.47
C GLN A 370 12.20 -18.20 11.08
N SER A 371 12.63 -17.15 10.37
CA SER A 371 13.98 -17.04 9.81
C SER A 371 14.96 -16.22 10.68
N LYS A 372 14.86 -16.28 12.01
CA LYS A 372 15.74 -15.51 12.90
C LYS A 372 16.57 -16.38 13.83
#